data_AF-A0A8H3X7Z5-F1
#
_entry.id   AF-A0A8H3X7Z5-F1
#
_cell.length_a   1.000
_cell.length_b   1.000
_cell.length_c   1.000
_cell.angle_alpha   90.00
_cell.angle_beta   90.00
_cell.angle_gamma   90.00
#
_symmetry.space_group_name_H-M   'P 1'
#
loop_
_entity.id
_entity.type
_entity.pdbx_description
1 polymer ?
#
loop_
_entity_poly.entity_id
_entity_poly.type
_entity_poly.pdbx_seq_one_letter_code
_entity_poly.pdbx_strand_id
1 'polypeptide(L)'
;MNTLLSKMKNSFIRTMNTFGHLVSDIISSMITLLILVCPAFELAKIILFHNTGGVLRIHEIDYVYMGISVIVIILSLISLCYNGFSGDNKLSENIILIYVILLVFPTIYTILTINEMGGIPFDCPGNYNYTAPIVRTACQIRAANLVLMWLFQVFLVLSCLTCIEI
;
A
#
# COMPACT_ATOMS: atom_id res chain seq x y z
N MET A 1 -16.69 -28.85 -38.35
CA MET A 1 -15.44 -28.71 -37.56
C MET A 1 -15.16 -27.26 -37.17
N ASN A 2 -15.15 -26.30 -38.12
CA ASN A 2 -14.86 -24.88 -37.86
C ASN A 2 -15.81 -24.18 -36.85
N THR A 3 -17.10 -24.56 -36.83
CA THR A 3 -18.11 -23.97 -35.93
C THR A 3 -18.01 -24.42 -34.47
N LEU A 4 -17.48 -25.62 -34.23
CA LEU A 4 -17.21 -26.13 -32.88
C LEU A 4 -15.94 -25.50 -32.32
N LEU A 5 -14.91 -25.37 -33.16
CA LEU A 5 -13.66 -24.70 -32.79
C LEU A 5 -13.88 -23.22 -32.43
N SER A 6 -14.72 -22.51 -33.18
CA SER A 6 -15.04 -21.11 -32.89
C SER A 6 -15.85 -20.94 -31.60
N LYS A 7 -16.81 -21.84 -31.33
CA LYS A 7 -17.55 -21.84 -30.05
C LYS A 7 -16.65 -22.13 -28.86
N MET A 8 -15.73 -23.09 -28.96
CA MET A 8 -14.77 -23.39 -27.90
C MET A 8 -13.82 -22.22 -27.66
N LYS A 9 -13.30 -21.59 -28.73
CA LYS A 9 -12.46 -20.39 -28.61
C LYS A 9 -13.19 -19.24 -27.92
N ASN A 10 -14.44 -18.98 -28.30
CA ASN A 10 -15.24 -17.89 -27.70
C ASN A 10 -15.61 -18.18 -26.23
N SER A 11 -15.89 -19.44 -25.89
CA SER A 11 -16.12 -19.85 -24.50
C SER A 11 -14.87 -19.71 -23.66
N PHE A 12 -13.71 -20.13 -24.18
CA PHE A 12 -12.42 -20.01 -23.51
C PHE A 12 -12.04 -18.55 -23.26
N ILE A 13 -12.16 -17.68 -24.27
CA ILE A 13 -11.91 -16.23 -24.14
C ILE A 13 -12.85 -15.62 -23.08
N ARG A 14 -14.13 -15.99 -23.08
CA ARG A 14 -15.09 -15.48 -22.08
C ARG A 14 -14.69 -15.86 -20.65
N THR A 15 -14.29 -17.12 -20.43
CA THR A 15 -13.83 -17.58 -19.12
C THR A 15 -12.57 -16.86 -18.67
N MET A 16 -11.61 -16.65 -19.58
CA MET A 16 -10.39 -15.89 -19.26
C MET A 16 -10.69 -14.43 -18.90
N ASN A 17 -11.59 -13.77 -19.63
CA ASN A 17 -11.98 -12.39 -19.32
C ASN A 17 -12.67 -12.28 -17.95
N THR A 18 -13.59 -13.20 -17.62
CA THR A 18 -14.23 -13.22 -16.30
C THR A 18 -13.22 -13.43 -15.17
N PHE A 19 -12.23 -14.29 -15.38
CA PHE A 19 -11.15 -14.50 -14.42
C PHE A 19 -10.30 -13.23 -14.24
N GLY A 20 -9.95 -12.54 -15.32
CA GLY A 20 -9.21 -11.26 -15.26
C GLY A 20 -9.93 -10.18 -14.45
N HIS A 21 -11.24 -10.02 -14.64
CA HIS A 21 -12.04 -9.08 -13.84
C HIS A 21 -12.06 -9.43 -12.36
N LEU A 22 -12.26 -10.71 -12.01
CA LEU A 22 -12.24 -11.15 -10.61
C LEU A 22 -10.90 -10.85 -9.94
N VAL A 23 -9.79 -11.09 -10.63
CA VAL A 23 -8.44 -10.80 -10.12
C VAL A 23 -8.26 -9.28 -9.91
N SER A 24 -8.68 -8.47 -10.87
CA SER A 24 -8.62 -7.00 -10.77
C SER A 24 -9.43 -6.47 -9.59
N ASP A 25 -10.65 -6.99 -9.38
CA ASP A 25 -11.52 -6.60 -8.26
C ASP A 25 -10.88 -6.96 -6.90
N ILE A 26 -10.28 -8.14 -6.79
CA ILE A 26 -9.57 -8.57 -5.57
C ILE A 26 -8.40 -7.62 -5.30
N ILE A 27 -7.54 -7.34 -6.30
CA ILE A 27 -6.40 -6.43 -6.16
C ILE A 27 -6.87 -5.04 -5.72
N SER A 28 -7.89 -4.49 -6.39
CA SER A 28 -8.47 -3.18 -6.08
C SER A 28 -9.00 -3.11 -4.64
N SER A 29 -9.67 -4.17 -4.18
CA SER A 29 -10.16 -4.26 -2.81
C SER A 29 -9.02 -4.26 -1.77
N MET A 30 -7.93 -4.96 -2.05
CA MET A 30 -6.74 -4.99 -1.17
C MET A 30 -6.05 -3.63 -1.12
N ILE A 31 -5.93 -2.94 -2.25
CA ILE A 31 -5.38 -1.58 -2.32
C ILE A 31 -6.21 -0.63 -1.46
N THR A 32 -7.54 -0.70 -1.57
CA THR A 32 -8.46 0.15 -0.80
C THR A 32 -8.32 -0.10 0.71
N LEU A 33 -8.19 -1.36 1.13
CA LEU A 33 -7.93 -1.70 2.52
C LEU A 33 -6.59 -1.10 3.00
N LEU A 34 -5.53 -1.24 2.22
CA LEU A 34 -4.20 -0.74 2.57
C LEU A 34 -4.13 0.79 2.64
N ILE A 35 -4.89 1.51 1.80
CA ILE A 35 -5.02 2.98 1.89
C ILE A 35 -5.46 3.44 3.28
N LEU A 36 -6.27 2.64 3.99
CA LEU A 36 -6.74 2.95 5.34
C LEU A 36 -5.81 2.39 6.42
N VAL A 37 -5.30 1.18 6.23
CA VAL A 37 -4.51 0.47 7.24
C VAL A 37 -3.10 1.08 7.38
N CYS A 38 -2.42 1.41 6.28
CA CYS A 38 -1.08 1.98 6.31
C CYS A 38 -0.99 3.28 7.17
N PRO A 39 -1.83 4.31 6.97
CA PRO A 39 -1.78 5.51 7.81
C PRO A 39 -2.14 5.25 9.27
N ALA A 40 -3.00 4.26 9.56
CA ALA A 40 -3.29 3.88 10.94
C ALA A 40 -2.06 3.29 11.64
N PHE A 41 -1.30 2.44 10.94
CA PHE A 41 -0.05 1.87 11.45
C PHE A 41 1.06 2.92 11.58
N GLU A 42 1.15 3.87 10.64
CA GLU A 42 2.11 4.97 10.76
C GLU A 42 1.78 5.89 11.93
N LEU A 43 0.50 6.23 12.12
CA LEU A 43 0.07 6.99 13.30
C LEU A 43 0.41 6.24 14.60
N ALA A 44 0.15 4.93 14.65
CA ALA A 44 0.50 4.10 15.79
C ALA A 44 2.02 4.09 16.05
N LYS A 45 2.84 4.02 14.99
CA LYS A 45 4.31 4.13 15.07
C LYS A 45 4.71 5.46 15.71
N ILE A 46 4.22 6.59 15.20
CA ILE A 46 4.55 7.94 15.69
C ILE A 46 4.19 8.09 17.17
N ILE A 47 2.98 7.67 17.57
CA ILE A 47 2.53 7.74 18.97
C ILE A 47 3.44 6.90 19.89
N LEU A 48 3.77 5.68 19.48
CA LEU A 48 4.62 4.80 20.28
C LEU A 48 6.05 5.33 20.40
N PHE A 49 6.62 5.85 19.30
CA PHE A 49 7.96 6.42 19.28
C PHE A 49 8.04 7.64 20.21
N HIS A 50 7.02 8.52 20.18
CA HIS A 50 6.92 9.66 21.08
C HIS A 50 6.88 9.21 22.56
N ASN A 51 6.11 8.16 22.85
CA ASN A 51 5.96 7.62 24.20
C ASN A 51 7.20 6.86 24.71
N THR A 52 8.22 6.63 23.86
CA THR A 52 9.49 6.06 24.32
C THR A 52 10.39 7.07 25.02
N GLY A 53 10.01 8.35 25.10
CA GLY A 53 10.80 9.38 25.79
C GLY A 53 12.13 9.68 25.10
N GLY A 54 12.20 9.51 23.77
CA GLY A 54 13.38 9.79 22.96
C GLY A 54 14.35 8.62 22.78
N VAL A 55 14.02 7.42 23.28
CA VAL A 55 14.78 6.19 22.99
C VAL A 55 14.75 5.87 21.50
N LEU A 56 13.57 6.00 20.88
CA LEU A 56 13.39 5.88 19.44
C LEU A 56 13.27 7.27 18.81
N ARG A 57 13.90 7.45 17.65
CA ARG A 57 13.91 8.74 16.93
C ARG A 57 12.78 8.78 15.92
N ILE A 58 11.95 9.82 16.00
CA ILE A 58 10.97 10.16 14.97
C ILE A 58 11.68 11.03 13.93
N HIS A 59 11.50 10.71 12.66
CA HIS A 59 12.07 11.47 11.56
C HIS A 59 10.99 12.34 10.88
N GLU A 60 11.39 13.46 10.29
CA GLU A 60 10.46 14.34 9.57
C GLU A 60 9.70 13.60 8.45
N ILE A 61 10.34 12.58 7.84
CA ILE A 61 9.76 11.75 6.80
C ILE A 61 8.52 10.96 7.27
N ASP A 62 8.40 10.65 8.56
CA ASP A 62 7.23 9.95 9.13
C ASP A 62 5.96 10.82 8.98
N TYR A 63 6.09 12.12 9.28
CA TYR A 63 5.00 13.09 9.12
C TYR A 63 4.68 13.35 7.64
N VAL A 64 5.71 13.40 6.79
CA VAL A 64 5.51 13.55 5.34
C VAL A 64 4.73 12.36 4.79
N TYR A 65 5.10 11.13 5.17
CA TYR A 65 4.39 9.93 4.76
C TYR A 65 2.93 9.91 5.26
N MET A 66 2.71 10.29 6.52
CA MET A 66 1.36 10.44 7.06
C MET A 66 0.53 11.47 6.27
N GLY A 67 1.12 12.62 5.93
CA GLY A 67 0.47 13.66 5.13
C GLY A 67 0.09 13.19 3.72
N ILE A 68 1.02 12.51 3.02
CA ILE A 68 0.75 11.91 1.71
C ILE A 68 -0.38 10.90 1.80
N SER A 69 -0.37 10.03 2.82
CA SER A 69 -1.40 9.00 3.01
C SER A 69 -2.80 9.61 3.21
N VAL A 70 -2.89 10.71 3.98
CA VAL A 70 -4.15 11.45 4.17
C VAL A 70 -4.64 12.08 2.86
N ILE A 71 -3.73 12.66 2.06
CA ILE A 71 -4.08 13.21 0.73
C ILE A 71 -4.63 12.10 -0.17
N VAL A 72 -3.99 10.93 -0.18
CA VAL A 72 -4.47 9.77 -0.96
C VAL A 72 -5.87 9.35 -0.53
N ILE A 73 -6.15 9.24 0.78
CA ILE A 73 -7.49 8.94 1.29
C ILE A 73 -8.52 9.96 0.78
N ILE A 74 -8.22 11.26 0.89
CA ILE A 74 -9.14 12.32 0.46
C ILE A 74 -9.42 12.21 -1.05
N LEU A 75 -8.38 12.02 -1.87
CA LEU A 75 -8.53 11.86 -3.31
C LEU A 75 -9.35 10.60 -3.67
N SER A 76 -9.13 9.49 -2.97
CA SER A 76 -9.92 8.27 -3.17
C SER A 76 -11.39 8.47 -2.83
N LEU A 77 -11.70 9.15 -1.72
CA LEU A 77 -13.08 9.48 -1.34
C LEU A 77 -13.75 10.40 -2.36
N ILE A 78 -13.05 11.45 -2.82
CA ILE A 78 -13.56 12.36 -3.86
C ILE A 78 -13.85 11.58 -5.16
N SER A 79 -12.94 10.68 -5.57
CA SER A 79 -13.13 9.87 -6.77
C SER A 79 -14.33 8.94 -6.66
N LEU A 80 -14.53 8.28 -5.51
CA LEU A 80 -15.70 7.45 -5.25
C LEU A 80 -17.00 8.24 -5.35
N CYS A 81 -17.03 9.44 -4.75
CA CYS A 81 -18.18 10.34 -4.87
C CYS A 81 -18.41 10.75 -6.33
N TYR A 82 -17.38 11.19 -7.06
CA TYR A 82 -17.53 11.70 -8.42
C TYR A 82 -17.98 10.61 -9.42
N ASN A 83 -17.40 9.42 -9.35
CA ASN A 83 -17.77 8.28 -10.20
C ASN A 83 -19.20 7.80 -9.94
N GLY A 84 -19.68 7.91 -8.69
CA GLY A 84 -21.08 7.64 -8.35
C GLY A 84 -22.08 8.64 -8.96
N PHE A 85 -21.62 9.82 -9.38
CA PHE A 85 -22.47 10.91 -9.89
C PHE A 85 -22.34 11.20 -11.39
N SER A 86 -21.18 11.00 -12.04
CA SER A 86 -20.95 11.47 -13.43
C SER A 86 -20.59 10.40 -14.47
N GLY A 87 -20.26 9.17 -14.10
CA GLY A 87 -20.07 8.05 -15.05
C GLY A 87 -19.01 8.26 -16.15
N ASP A 88 -18.18 9.30 -16.06
CA ASP A 88 -17.27 9.74 -17.12
C ASP A 88 -15.81 9.43 -16.75
N ASN A 89 -15.17 8.57 -17.55
CA ASN A 89 -13.88 7.93 -17.22
C ASN A 89 -12.66 8.64 -17.81
N LYS A 90 -12.62 9.98 -17.81
CA LYS A 90 -11.44 10.73 -18.27
C LYS A 90 -10.43 10.97 -17.15
N LEU A 91 -9.65 9.93 -16.83
CA LEU A 91 -8.61 9.98 -15.80
C LEU A 91 -7.33 9.33 -16.34
N SER A 92 -6.70 9.84 -17.42
CA SER A 92 -5.73 9.01 -18.18
C SER A 92 -4.31 9.55 -18.39
N GLU A 93 -3.83 10.59 -17.71
CA GLU A 93 -2.39 10.94 -17.77
C GLU A 93 -1.79 11.27 -16.39
N ASN A 94 -2.48 12.06 -15.55
CA ASN A 94 -1.99 12.41 -14.22
C ASN A 94 -1.90 11.21 -13.25
N ILE A 95 -2.62 10.12 -13.51
CA ILE A 95 -2.54 8.90 -12.68
C ILE A 95 -1.14 8.30 -12.75
N ILE A 96 -0.55 8.18 -13.93
CA ILE A 96 0.72 7.48 -14.12
C ILE A 96 1.82 8.18 -13.32
N LEU A 97 1.85 9.51 -13.33
CA LEU A 97 2.81 10.29 -12.54
C LEU A 97 2.64 10.04 -11.02
N ILE A 98 1.40 10.00 -10.53
CA ILE A 98 1.09 9.68 -9.13
C ILE A 98 1.57 8.26 -8.78
N TYR A 99 1.35 7.28 -9.65
CA TYR A 99 1.83 5.91 -9.45
C TYR A 99 3.35 5.82 -9.37
N VAL A 100 4.07 6.54 -10.23
CA VAL A 100 5.54 6.58 -10.19
C VAL A 100 6.04 7.21 -8.89
N ILE A 101 5.42 8.31 -8.44
CA ILE A 101 5.75 8.94 -7.16
C ILE A 101 5.51 7.98 -6.00
N LEU A 102 4.36 7.29 -5.99
CA LEU A 102 4.03 6.29 -4.98
C LEU A 102 4.99 5.09 -5.00
N LEU A 103 5.63 4.78 -6.14
CA LEU A 103 6.61 3.71 -6.26
C LEU A 103 7.98 4.05 -5.68
N VAL A 104 8.42 5.30 -5.87
CA VAL A 104 9.73 5.76 -5.39
C VAL A 104 9.69 6.05 -3.89
N PHE A 105 8.56 6.56 -3.38
CA PHE A 105 8.46 7.04 -2.01
C PHE A 105 8.77 5.98 -0.92
N PRO A 106 8.23 4.74 -0.95
CA PRO A 106 8.54 3.70 0.03
C PRO A 106 10.02 3.34 0.08
N THR A 107 10.72 3.42 -1.06
CA THR A 107 12.16 3.18 -1.13
C THR A 107 12.92 4.27 -0.39
N ILE A 108 12.60 5.55 -0.67
CA ILE A 108 13.20 6.69 0.03
C ILE A 108 12.90 6.61 1.54
N TYR A 109 11.65 6.34 1.90
CA TYR A 109 11.23 6.19 3.29
C TYR A 109 12.04 5.09 4.00
N THR A 110 12.18 3.91 3.37
CA THR A 110 12.94 2.78 3.93
C THR A 110 14.40 3.15 4.16
N ILE A 111 15.03 3.85 3.21
CA ILE A 111 16.43 4.28 3.32
C ILE A 111 16.60 5.29 4.48
N LEU A 112 15.70 6.26 4.58
CA LEU A 112 15.78 7.31 5.61
C LEU A 112 15.49 6.79 7.02
N THR A 113 14.66 5.73 7.14
CA THR A 113 14.24 5.16 8.42
C THR A 113 15.00 3.89 8.81
N ILE A 114 16.00 3.46 8.03
CA ILE A 114 16.70 2.18 8.25
C ILE A 114 17.41 2.11 9.63
N ASN A 115 17.92 3.25 10.10
CA ASN A 115 18.70 3.34 11.34
C ASN A 115 17.89 3.87 12.54
N GLU A 116 16.57 4.04 12.41
CA GLU A 116 15.73 4.63 13.47
C GLU A 116 15.63 3.76 14.73
N MET A 117 15.85 2.46 14.58
CA MET A 117 15.82 1.45 15.64
C MET A 117 17.18 1.22 16.31
N GLY A 118 18.23 1.94 15.88
CA GLY A 118 19.60 1.76 16.35
C GLY A 118 20.11 0.35 16.05
N GLY A 119 20.19 -0.50 17.07
CA GLY A 119 20.66 -1.90 16.96
C GLY A 119 19.58 -2.97 17.15
N ILE A 120 18.30 -2.58 17.28
CA ILE A 120 17.21 -3.55 17.46
C ILE A 120 16.96 -4.29 16.13
N PRO A 121 16.99 -5.64 16.12
CA PRO A 121 16.69 -6.43 14.92
C PRO A 121 15.27 -6.20 14.38
N PHE A 122 15.12 -6.31 13.05
CA PHE A 122 13.84 -6.07 12.35
C PHE A 122 12.71 -7.01 12.79
N ASP A 123 13.05 -8.25 13.14
CA ASP A 123 12.12 -9.31 13.57
C ASP A 123 11.61 -9.12 15.01
N CYS A 124 12.10 -8.10 15.72
CA CYS A 124 11.69 -7.76 17.08
C CYS A 124 11.66 -8.96 18.04
N PRO A 125 12.78 -9.69 18.20
CA PRO A 125 12.78 -10.98 18.86
C PRO A 125 12.58 -10.83 20.36
N GLY A 126 11.80 -11.73 20.96
CA GLY A 126 11.40 -11.61 22.37
C GLY A 126 12.53 -11.73 23.38
N ASN A 127 13.70 -12.23 22.97
CA ASN A 127 14.91 -12.38 23.79
C ASN A 127 15.88 -11.18 23.66
N TYR A 128 15.56 -10.15 22.88
CA TYR A 128 16.35 -8.93 22.83
C TYR A 128 16.21 -8.10 24.12
N ASN A 129 17.29 -7.46 24.55
CA ASN A 129 17.30 -6.63 25.76
C ASN A 129 16.70 -5.24 25.48
N TYR A 130 15.37 -5.17 25.45
CA TYR A 130 14.65 -3.90 25.30
C TYR A 130 14.76 -3.05 26.56
N THR A 131 14.98 -1.75 26.40
CA THR A 131 15.02 -0.80 27.52
C THR A 131 13.67 -0.69 28.24
N ALA A 132 12.57 -0.88 27.52
CA ALA A 132 11.22 -0.94 28.07
C ALA A 132 10.29 -1.78 27.17
N PRO A 133 9.20 -2.35 27.71
CA PRO A 133 8.23 -3.13 26.92
C PRO A 133 7.62 -2.34 25.75
N ILE A 134 7.43 -1.04 25.92
CA ILE A 134 6.90 -0.15 24.86
C ILE A 134 7.82 -0.10 23.63
N VAL A 135 9.13 -0.26 23.81
CA VAL A 135 10.11 -0.28 22.70
C VAL A 135 9.95 -1.53 21.85
N ARG A 136 9.60 -2.67 22.47
CA ARG A 136 9.28 -3.90 21.73
C ARG A 136 8.02 -3.74 20.90
N THR A 137 6.96 -3.17 21.47
CA THR A 137 5.71 -2.90 20.73
C THR A 137 5.96 -1.91 19.59
N ALA A 138 6.73 -0.85 19.85
CA ALA A 138 7.12 0.12 18.83
C ALA A 138 7.90 -0.53 17.67
N CYS A 139 8.81 -1.45 17.98
CA CYS A 139 9.52 -2.26 16.98
C CYS A 139 8.54 -3.05 16.09
N GLN A 140 7.59 -3.76 16.71
CA GLN A 140 6.63 -4.60 15.98
C GLN A 140 5.71 -3.77 15.08
N ILE A 141 5.21 -2.64 15.58
CA ILE A 141 4.38 -1.72 14.81
C ILE A 141 5.17 -1.12 13.65
N ARG A 142 6.42 -0.73 13.86
CA ARG A 142 7.32 -0.24 12.81
C ARG A 142 7.58 -1.30 11.73
N ALA A 143 7.85 -2.54 12.12
CA ALA A 143 8.05 -3.64 11.18
C ALA A 143 6.77 -3.92 10.36
N ALA A 144 5.62 -3.96 11.02
CA ALA A 144 4.32 -4.13 10.36
C ALA A 144 4.01 -2.97 9.41
N ASN A 145 4.25 -1.71 9.82
CA ASN A 145 4.08 -0.55 8.95
C ASN A 145 4.91 -0.67 7.68
N LEU A 146 6.21 -1.00 7.82
CA LEU A 146 7.09 -1.18 6.67
C LEU A 146 6.59 -2.29 5.73
N VAL A 147 6.19 -3.45 6.27
CA VAL A 147 5.61 -4.54 5.48
C VAL A 147 4.36 -4.08 4.73
N LEU A 148 3.45 -3.36 5.39
CA LEU A 148 2.22 -2.85 4.77
C LEU A 148 2.51 -1.86 3.65
N MET A 149 3.49 -0.97 3.83
CA MET A 149 3.95 -0.06 2.78
C MET A 149 4.45 -0.81 1.54
N TRP A 150 5.26 -1.85 1.74
CA TRP A 150 5.76 -2.67 0.63
C TRP A 150 4.68 -3.53 -0.01
N LEU A 151 3.74 -4.08 0.77
CA LEU A 151 2.59 -4.80 0.23
C LEU A 151 1.73 -3.88 -0.64
N PHE A 152 1.47 -2.66 -0.17
CA PHE A 152 0.77 -1.65 -0.96
C PHE A 152 1.47 -1.40 -2.30
N GLN A 153 2.80 -1.30 -2.28
CA GLN A 153 3.59 -1.16 -3.49
C GLN A 153 3.43 -2.34 -4.46
N VAL A 154 3.49 -3.56 -3.95
CA VAL A 154 3.30 -4.78 -4.76
C VAL A 154 1.92 -4.79 -5.40
N PHE A 155 0.86 -4.48 -4.65
CA PHE A 155 -0.50 -4.45 -5.19
C PHE A 155 -0.69 -3.35 -6.24
N LEU A 156 -0.08 -2.17 -6.07
CA LEU A 156 -0.10 -1.13 -7.10
C LEU A 156 0.54 -1.60 -8.41
N VAL A 157 1.68 -2.29 -8.34
CA VAL A 157 2.34 -2.85 -9.52
C VAL A 157 1.48 -3.92 -10.18
N LEU A 158 0.92 -4.85 -9.39
CA LEU A 158 0.01 -5.87 -9.91
C LEU A 158 -1.22 -5.26 -10.59
N SER A 159 -1.81 -4.23 -9.99
CA SER A 159 -2.94 -3.51 -10.59
C SER A 159 -2.58 -2.90 -11.94
N CYS A 160 -1.39 -2.31 -12.05
CA CYS A 160 -0.91 -1.73 -13.31
C CYS A 160 -0.76 -2.80 -14.40
N LEU A 161 -0.15 -3.93 -14.07
CA LEU A 161 0.00 -5.06 -15.00
C LEU A 161 -1.35 -5.59 -15.48
N THR A 162 -2.32 -5.74 -14.57
CA THR A 162 -3.68 -6.20 -14.94
C THR A 162 -4.46 -5.21 -15.79
N CYS A 163 -4.18 -3.90 -15.68
CA CYS A 163 -4.79 -2.88 -16.54
C CYS A 163 -4.15 -2.81 -17.94
N ILE A 164 -2.89 -3.24 -18.09
CA ILE A 164 -2.18 -3.23 -19.39
C ILE A 164 -2.59 -4.42 -20.28
N GLU A 165 -3.17 -5.48 -19.70
CA GLU A 165 -3.57 -6.71 -20.42
C GLU A 165 -5.03 -6.75 -20.94
N ILE A 166 -5.78 -5.62 -20.89
CA ILE A 166 -7.13 -5.48 -21.46
C ILE A 166 -7.10 -4.53 -22.66
#